data_AF-A0A177B3P7-F1
#
_entry.id   AF-A0A177B3P7-F1
#
_cell.length_a   1.000
_cell.length_b   1.000
_cell.length_c   1.000
_cell.angle_alpha   90.00
_cell.angle_beta   90.00
_cell.angle_gamma   90.00
#
_symmetry.space_group_name_H-M   'P 1'
#
loop_
_entity.id
_entity.type
_entity.pdbx_description
1 polymer ?
#
loop_
_entity_poly.entity_id
_entity_poly.type
_entity_poly.pdbx_seq_one_letter_code
_entity_poly.pdbx_strand_id
1 'polypeptide(L)'
;MSLDCKRIMASLDPVLSKLEHIFMEGYNTMNKTIDHKSSDVDLVTIYDKRIEDTFKQEINKLYPNHLIIGEESFENRIVLTDTPTWIIDPIDGTTNFIHRFPQCCISIALSHNKLIILAIIFNVVENKKFTAIKDCGAFLNDRKISCSKTTHLKKCLFLTERGGSLTDQSTKYIMDMSKECRGIRMLGSAALNLAYVAAAMGRGKPLTDFEKSQIMALKTENKSHKYIAKQIKRSRNVVSRFIHNPESYGKSKSPGRPKKLTSRTKSHIIREALSGQYTARDIMQNLELDVKLRTVQQKIEFFFTRKYVDLGTNWNSVIFSDEKKLNLDGPDGFQFYWHDLRKKIEVYSTRQNGGGSKSKSKLAILNGNQNSEDYIFTLSEFLLPLWYKLHFQQDNAPIHTSGKVKTCFEEHSVNVMNWPSKSPDLNPIENLWGILARSVYKNGRQFKNRDQLTQIILTEWENIHKDVIEKMGLHIWDMAAGYLILKESGAIVCDPTGKPFDLMSRRVLAVCSEQLKKEITSRTEMYSTINYYERED
;
A
#
# COMPACT_ATOMS: atom_id res chain seq x y z
N MET A 1 21.76 -31.44 -9.38
CA MET A 1 22.44 -30.75 -10.50
C MET A 1 22.19 -29.25 -10.36
N SER A 2 23.21 -28.41 -10.57
CA SER A 2 23.03 -26.96 -10.65
C SER A 2 22.23 -26.63 -11.91
N LEU A 3 21.17 -25.82 -11.81
CA LEU A 3 20.46 -25.29 -12.97
C LEU A 3 21.38 -24.34 -13.74
N ASP A 4 21.44 -24.49 -15.07
CA ASP A 4 22.14 -23.53 -15.94
C ASP A 4 21.28 -22.29 -16.15
N CYS A 5 21.36 -21.34 -15.22
CA CYS A 5 20.53 -20.14 -15.21
C CYS A 5 20.78 -19.24 -16.42
N LYS A 6 21.98 -19.27 -17.03
CA LYS A 6 22.28 -18.47 -18.24
C LYS A 6 21.55 -19.04 -19.45
N ARG A 7 21.59 -20.37 -19.62
CA ARG A 7 20.83 -21.06 -20.66
C ARG A 7 19.32 -20.90 -20.45
N ILE A 8 18.85 -20.99 -19.21
CA ILE A 8 17.45 -20.74 -18.86
C ILE A 8 17.05 -19.32 -19.26
N MET A 9 17.79 -18.29 -18.84
CA MET A 9 17.52 -16.90 -19.20
C MET A 9 17.44 -16.70 -20.72
N ALA A 10 18.38 -17.26 -21.48
CA ALA A 10 18.39 -17.14 -22.94
C ALA A 10 17.16 -17.82 -23.60
N SER A 11 16.68 -18.93 -23.03
CA SER A 11 15.49 -19.62 -23.55
C SER A 11 14.18 -18.87 -23.31
N LEU A 12 14.17 -17.84 -22.46
CA LEU A 12 12.97 -17.05 -22.17
C LEU A 12 12.69 -15.97 -23.21
N ASP A 13 13.63 -15.61 -24.09
CA ASP A 13 13.43 -14.52 -25.07
C ASP A 13 12.19 -14.73 -25.98
N PRO A 14 11.90 -15.94 -26.51
CA PRO A 14 10.67 -16.19 -27.26
C PRO A 14 9.41 -16.08 -26.38
N VAL A 15 9.48 -16.47 -25.12
CA VAL A 15 8.37 -16.38 -24.16
C VAL A 15 8.07 -14.90 -23.88
N LEU A 16 9.09 -14.12 -23.54
CA LEU A 16 8.97 -12.68 -23.27
C LEU A 16 8.41 -11.92 -24.46
N SER A 17 8.82 -12.25 -25.69
CA SER A 17 8.28 -11.65 -26.91
C SER A 17 6.76 -11.87 -27.05
N LYS A 18 6.26 -13.06 -26.70
CA LYS A 18 4.81 -13.36 -26.71
C LYS A 18 4.07 -12.57 -25.63
N LEU A 19 4.62 -12.51 -24.42
CA LEU A 19 4.01 -11.75 -23.32
C LEU A 19 4.00 -10.25 -23.62
N GLU A 20 5.07 -9.70 -24.19
CA GLU A 20 5.15 -8.31 -24.66
C GLU A 20 4.04 -7.97 -25.64
N HIS A 21 3.78 -8.84 -26.62
CA HIS A 21 2.70 -8.64 -27.58
C HIS A 21 1.34 -8.56 -26.88
N ILE A 22 1.02 -9.50 -25.99
CA ILE A 22 -0.25 -9.54 -25.25
C ILE A 22 -0.38 -8.32 -24.33
N PHE A 23 0.70 -7.95 -23.65
CA PHE A 23 0.75 -6.79 -22.77
C PHE A 23 0.47 -5.50 -23.55
N MET A 24 1.16 -5.28 -24.68
CA MET A 24 0.97 -4.08 -25.50
C MET A 24 -0.38 -4.06 -26.21
N GLU A 25 -0.93 -5.22 -26.59
CA GLU A 25 -2.30 -5.35 -27.09
C GLU A 25 -3.28 -4.78 -26.04
N GLY A 26 -3.23 -5.29 -24.81
CA GLY A 26 -4.11 -4.81 -23.73
C GLY A 26 -3.83 -3.38 -23.27
N TYR A 27 -2.58 -2.91 -23.32
CA TYR A 27 -2.21 -1.54 -22.96
C TYR A 27 -2.76 -0.52 -23.97
N ASN A 28 -2.84 -0.87 -25.26
CA ASN A 28 -3.25 0.05 -26.33
C ASN A 28 -4.75 0.08 -26.61
N THR A 29 -5.52 -0.90 -26.13
CA THR A 29 -6.98 -0.95 -26.31
C THR A 29 -7.67 0.28 -25.72
N MET A 30 -8.31 1.10 -26.58
CA MET A 30 -8.92 2.40 -26.22
C MET A 30 -10.26 2.27 -25.47
N ASN A 31 -11.00 1.19 -25.69
CA ASN A 31 -12.26 0.90 -25.02
C ASN A 31 -12.06 -0.22 -24.01
N LYS A 32 -11.35 0.08 -22.92
CA LYS A 32 -11.50 -0.73 -21.72
C LYS A 32 -12.86 -0.35 -21.15
N THR A 33 -13.93 -0.94 -21.67
CA THR A 33 -15.30 -0.65 -21.27
C THR A 33 -15.40 -0.86 -19.76
N ILE A 34 -15.44 0.24 -18.99
CA ILE A 34 -16.04 0.23 -17.65
C ILE A 34 -17.55 0.18 -17.89
N ASP A 35 -18.03 -0.92 -18.47
CA ASP A 35 -19.45 -1.11 -18.70
C ASP A 35 -20.05 -1.57 -17.38
N HIS A 36 -20.82 -0.70 -16.75
CA HIS A 36 -21.51 -0.93 -15.47
C HIS A 36 -22.68 -1.92 -15.58
N LYS A 37 -22.54 -2.99 -16.37
CA LYS A 37 -23.56 -4.03 -16.53
C LYS A 37 -22.93 -5.42 -16.45
N SER A 38 -23.40 -6.15 -15.43
CA SER A 38 -23.25 -7.59 -15.18
C SER A 38 -21.83 -8.15 -14.97
N SER A 39 -21.55 -8.51 -13.71
CA SER A 39 -20.40 -9.27 -13.18
C SER A 39 -19.01 -8.65 -13.39
N ASP A 40 -18.24 -8.56 -12.30
CA ASP A 40 -16.87 -8.04 -12.23
C ASP A 40 -15.87 -8.94 -13.01
N VAL A 41 -16.02 -9.05 -14.33
CA VAL A 41 -14.95 -9.53 -15.22
C VAL A 41 -14.28 -8.29 -15.79
N ASP A 42 -13.40 -7.71 -14.97
CA ASP A 42 -12.61 -6.53 -15.29
C ASP A 42 -11.70 -6.86 -16.49
N LEU A 43 -11.65 -6.02 -17.52
CA LEU A 43 -10.83 -6.25 -18.74
C LEU A 43 -9.35 -6.50 -18.43
N VAL A 44 -8.90 -6.03 -17.26
CA VAL A 44 -7.55 -6.28 -16.78
C VAL A 44 -7.36 -7.74 -16.40
N THR A 45 -8.30 -8.34 -15.65
CA THR A 45 -8.35 -9.79 -15.36
C THR A 45 -8.19 -10.65 -16.62
N ILE A 46 -8.70 -10.19 -17.78
CA ILE A 46 -8.54 -10.93 -19.04
C ILE A 46 -7.09 -10.91 -19.52
N TYR A 47 -6.41 -9.77 -19.48
CA TYR A 47 -5.03 -9.67 -19.93
C TYR A 47 -4.05 -10.23 -18.91
N ASP A 48 -4.28 -10.04 -17.60
CA ASP A 48 -3.53 -10.71 -16.53
C ASP A 48 -3.59 -12.22 -16.68
N LYS A 49 -4.81 -12.78 -16.77
CA LYS A 49 -5.01 -14.21 -16.97
C LYS A 49 -4.40 -14.70 -18.29
N ARG A 50 -4.54 -13.95 -19.39
CA ARG A 50 -3.98 -14.35 -20.69
C ARG A 50 -2.45 -14.34 -20.68
N ILE A 51 -1.81 -13.38 -20.02
CA ILE A 51 -0.35 -13.34 -19.84
C ILE A 51 0.09 -14.52 -18.98
N GLU A 52 -0.56 -14.76 -17.85
CA GLU A 52 -0.23 -15.85 -16.94
C GLU A 52 -0.42 -17.23 -17.60
N ASP A 53 -1.56 -17.45 -18.28
CA ASP A 53 -1.85 -18.70 -18.99
C ASP A 53 -0.85 -18.93 -20.13
N THR A 54 -0.51 -17.88 -20.89
CA THR A 54 0.51 -17.98 -21.95
C THR A 54 1.87 -18.32 -21.36
N PHE A 55 2.26 -17.67 -20.26
CA PHE A 55 3.51 -17.96 -19.58
C PHE A 55 3.54 -19.41 -19.08
N LYS A 56 2.47 -19.88 -18.42
CA LYS A 56 2.35 -21.27 -17.95
C LYS A 56 2.49 -22.27 -19.08
N GLN A 57 1.78 -22.06 -20.19
CA GLN A 57 1.85 -22.96 -21.34
C GLN A 57 3.26 -23.04 -21.92
N GLU A 58 3.95 -21.91 -22.07
CA GLU A 58 5.29 -21.87 -22.63
C GLU A 58 6.34 -22.45 -21.67
N ILE A 59 6.25 -22.13 -20.38
CA ILE A 59 7.13 -22.67 -19.35
C ILE A 59 6.93 -24.17 -19.19
N ASN A 60 5.70 -24.70 -19.19
CA ASN A 60 5.46 -26.13 -19.08
C ASN A 60 5.99 -26.90 -20.30
N LYS A 61 6.05 -26.29 -21.49
CA LYS A 61 6.70 -26.88 -22.67
C LYS A 61 8.22 -26.97 -22.50
N LEU A 62 8.84 -25.92 -21.96
CA LEU A 62 10.30 -25.83 -21.79
C LEU A 62 10.78 -26.61 -20.55
N TYR A 63 9.98 -26.63 -19.49
CA TYR A 63 10.31 -27.09 -18.14
C TYR A 63 9.13 -27.83 -17.49
N PRO A 64 8.72 -29.00 -18.00
CA PRO A 64 7.49 -29.70 -17.57
C PRO A 64 7.47 -30.13 -16.10
N ASN A 65 8.64 -30.23 -15.46
CA ASN A 65 8.78 -30.62 -14.05
C ASN A 65 8.89 -29.42 -13.10
N HIS A 66 8.82 -28.18 -13.61
CA HIS A 66 8.86 -26.99 -12.77
C HIS A 66 7.45 -26.64 -12.29
N LEU A 67 7.35 -26.09 -11.09
CA LEU A 67 6.11 -25.55 -10.55
C LEU A 67 5.92 -24.09 -10.99
N ILE A 68 4.70 -23.58 -10.91
CA ILE A 68 4.37 -22.19 -11.24
C ILE A 68 3.44 -21.63 -10.17
N ILE A 69 3.79 -20.45 -9.64
CA ILE A 69 2.97 -19.61 -8.76
C ILE A 69 2.66 -18.34 -9.54
N GLY A 70 1.38 -18.02 -9.73
CA GLY A 70 0.93 -16.79 -10.39
C GLY A 70 -0.13 -16.09 -9.57
N GLU A 71 -0.21 -14.76 -9.70
CA GLU A 71 -1.19 -13.92 -8.98
C GLU A 71 -2.64 -14.35 -9.23
N GLU A 72 -2.99 -14.69 -10.48
CA GLU A 72 -4.39 -14.93 -10.88
C GLU A 72 -4.89 -16.34 -10.56
N SER A 73 -3.98 -17.31 -10.45
CA SER A 73 -4.32 -18.72 -10.22
C SER A 73 -4.09 -19.21 -8.80
N PHE A 74 -3.72 -18.31 -7.91
CA PHE A 74 -3.40 -18.66 -6.54
C PHE A 74 -4.67 -18.90 -5.70
N GLU A 75 -4.87 -20.14 -5.24
CA GLU A 75 -6.04 -20.54 -4.44
C GLU A 75 -5.70 -20.93 -2.97
N ASN A 76 -4.45 -21.30 -2.66
CA ASN A 76 -4.05 -21.90 -1.37
C ASN A 76 -2.67 -21.44 -0.91
N ARG A 77 -2.38 -21.28 0.39
CA ARG A 77 -1.07 -20.85 0.96
C ARG A 77 0.18 -21.15 0.09
N ILE A 78 0.93 -20.11 -0.26
CA ILE A 78 2.19 -20.23 -1.01
C ILE A 78 3.24 -20.92 -0.12
N VAL A 79 3.85 -21.98 -0.62
CA VAL A 79 5.00 -22.63 0.01
C VAL A 79 6.09 -22.85 -1.05
N LEU A 80 7.26 -22.23 -0.86
CA LEU A 80 8.42 -22.55 -1.67
C LEU A 80 8.98 -23.92 -1.29
N THR A 81 9.18 -24.76 -2.28
CA THR A 81 9.77 -26.09 -2.12
C THR A 81 11.18 -26.10 -2.70
N ASP A 82 11.82 -27.28 -2.66
CA ASP A 82 13.11 -27.47 -3.30
C ASP A 82 12.99 -27.58 -4.82
N THR A 83 11.80 -27.92 -5.33
CA THR A 83 11.51 -28.01 -6.76
C THR A 83 11.63 -26.63 -7.43
N PRO A 84 12.24 -26.55 -8.64
CA PRO A 84 12.28 -25.31 -9.39
C PRO A 84 10.87 -24.75 -9.60
N THR A 85 10.65 -23.51 -9.16
CA THR A 85 9.32 -22.89 -9.14
C THR A 85 9.38 -21.50 -9.76
N TRP A 86 8.65 -21.30 -10.84
CA TRP A 86 8.46 -19.98 -11.45
C TRP A 86 7.43 -19.19 -10.67
N ILE A 87 7.69 -17.91 -10.48
CA ILE A 87 6.82 -16.98 -9.78
C ILE A 87 6.55 -15.84 -10.76
N ILE A 88 5.30 -15.55 -11.04
CA ILE A 88 4.90 -14.50 -12.00
C ILE A 88 3.85 -13.58 -11.41
N ASP A 89 4.07 -12.28 -11.59
CA ASP A 89 3.04 -11.25 -11.58
C ASP A 89 2.86 -10.80 -13.04
N PRO A 90 1.71 -11.10 -13.66
CA PRO A 90 1.49 -10.83 -15.07
C PRO A 90 1.41 -9.33 -15.38
N ILE A 91 0.84 -8.50 -14.49
CA ILE A 91 0.76 -7.04 -14.63
C ILE A 91 0.85 -6.34 -13.26
N ASP A 92 2.08 -6.13 -12.78
CA ASP A 92 2.32 -5.27 -11.62
C ASP A 92 2.00 -3.82 -12.00
N GLY A 93 1.12 -3.20 -11.23
CA GLY A 93 0.55 -1.89 -11.55
C GLY A 93 -0.63 -1.95 -12.50
N THR A 94 -1.51 -2.94 -12.33
CA THR A 94 -2.86 -3.09 -12.90
C THR A 94 -3.59 -1.75 -13.13
N THR A 95 -3.66 -0.89 -12.11
CA THR A 95 -4.30 0.44 -12.22
C THR A 95 -3.59 1.34 -13.24
N ASN A 96 -2.26 1.33 -13.26
CA ASN A 96 -1.49 2.07 -14.25
C ASN A 96 -1.70 1.52 -15.66
N PHE A 97 -1.79 0.20 -15.80
CA PHE A 97 -2.09 -0.46 -17.06
C PHE A 97 -3.47 -0.05 -17.60
N ILE A 98 -4.52 -0.01 -16.76
CA ILE A 98 -5.86 0.51 -17.13
C ILE A 98 -5.75 1.93 -17.67
N HIS A 99 -5.13 2.81 -16.89
CA HIS A 99 -5.05 4.23 -17.19
C HIS A 99 -3.98 4.59 -18.21
N ARG A 100 -3.28 3.60 -18.77
CA ARG A 100 -2.17 3.79 -19.72
C ARG A 100 -1.09 4.71 -19.16
N PHE A 101 -0.84 4.60 -17.86
CA PHE A 101 0.32 5.18 -17.21
C PHE A 101 1.49 4.20 -17.31
N PRO A 102 2.67 4.62 -17.79
CA PRO A 102 3.73 3.70 -18.24
C PRO A 102 4.49 3.01 -17.09
N GLN A 103 4.04 3.11 -15.85
CA GLN A 103 4.68 2.48 -14.69
C GLN A 103 3.97 1.18 -14.33
N CYS A 104 3.98 0.23 -15.25
CA CYS A 104 3.51 -1.15 -15.07
C CYS A 104 4.49 -2.12 -15.75
N CYS A 105 4.54 -3.36 -15.30
CA CYS A 105 5.48 -4.35 -15.81
C CYS A 105 5.01 -5.79 -15.63
N ILE A 106 5.68 -6.70 -16.34
CA ILE A 106 5.64 -8.14 -16.04
C ILE A 106 6.80 -8.44 -15.07
N SER A 107 6.54 -9.14 -13.97
CA SER A 107 7.55 -9.57 -13.00
C SER A 107 7.63 -11.10 -12.98
N ILE A 108 8.84 -11.65 -13.21
CA ILE A 108 9.10 -13.09 -13.27
C ILE A 108 10.31 -13.42 -12.42
N ALA A 109 10.20 -14.44 -11.58
CA ALA A 109 11.31 -15.02 -10.83
C ALA A 109 11.34 -16.54 -10.95
N LEU A 110 12.52 -17.14 -10.76
CA LEU A 110 12.69 -18.57 -10.61
C LEU A 110 13.31 -18.86 -9.24
N SER A 111 12.63 -19.69 -8.46
CA SER A 111 13.13 -20.28 -7.21
C SER A 111 13.68 -21.68 -7.46
N HIS A 112 14.72 -22.08 -6.73
CA HIS A 112 15.19 -23.46 -6.63
C HIS A 112 15.85 -23.65 -5.26
N ASN A 113 15.55 -24.74 -4.54
CA ASN A 113 15.95 -24.92 -3.14
C ASN A 113 15.53 -23.73 -2.26
N LYS A 114 14.31 -23.23 -2.47
CA LYS A 114 13.74 -22.06 -1.77
C LYS A 114 14.53 -20.75 -1.94
N LEU A 115 15.47 -20.69 -2.88
CA LEU A 115 16.26 -19.51 -3.20
C LEU A 115 15.88 -18.96 -4.58
N ILE A 116 15.68 -17.65 -4.67
CA ILE A 116 15.51 -16.98 -5.96
C ILE A 116 16.86 -16.96 -6.69
N ILE A 117 16.90 -17.57 -7.87
CA ILE A 117 18.11 -17.79 -8.66
C ILE A 117 18.13 -17.01 -9.98
N LEU A 118 16.97 -16.59 -10.48
CA LEU A 118 16.80 -15.79 -11.68
C LEU A 118 15.63 -14.82 -11.50
N ALA A 119 15.76 -13.61 -12.05
CA ALA A 119 14.73 -12.58 -11.98
C ALA A 119 14.68 -11.74 -13.26
N ILE A 120 13.47 -11.36 -13.66
CA ILE A 120 13.16 -10.44 -14.76
C ILE A 120 12.04 -9.49 -14.27
N ILE A 121 12.25 -8.19 -14.40
CA ILE A 121 11.19 -7.19 -14.31
C ILE A 121 11.19 -6.43 -15.64
N PHE A 122 10.10 -6.56 -16.40
CA PHE A 122 10.01 -6.01 -17.75
C PHE A 122 8.91 -4.96 -17.85
N ASN A 123 9.31 -3.68 -17.80
CA ASN A 123 8.44 -2.59 -18.21
C ASN A 123 8.41 -2.55 -19.74
N VAL A 124 7.38 -3.17 -20.31
CA VAL A 124 7.19 -3.30 -21.75
C VAL A 124 7.01 -1.92 -22.41
N VAL A 125 6.26 -1.03 -21.78
CA VAL A 125 5.90 0.30 -22.32
C VAL A 125 7.12 1.19 -22.52
N GLU A 126 8.03 1.21 -21.54
CA GLU A 126 9.27 2.00 -21.60
C GLU A 126 10.45 1.21 -22.17
N ASN A 127 10.24 -0.05 -22.53
CA ASN A 127 11.28 -0.99 -22.95
C ASN A 127 12.47 -1.03 -21.96
N LYS A 128 12.16 -1.26 -20.68
CA LYS A 128 13.14 -1.43 -19.61
C LYS A 128 13.04 -2.86 -19.07
N LYS A 129 14.03 -3.69 -19.39
CA LYS A 129 14.17 -5.06 -18.91
C LYS A 129 15.26 -5.09 -17.84
N PHE A 130 14.86 -5.21 -16.59
CA PHE A 130 15.76 -5.46 -15.47
C PHE A 130 15.94 -6.96 -15.31
N THR A 131 17.17 -7.44 -15.22
CA THR A 131 17.46 -8.87 -15.07
C THR A 131 18.51 -9.11 -14.01
N ALA A 132 18.45 -10.28 -13.38
CA ALA A 132 19.48 -10.75 -12.47
C ALA A 132 19.56 -12.27 -12.50
N ILE A 133 20.77 -12.80 -12.40
CA ILE A 133 21.05 -14.20 -12.10
C ILE A 133 21.88 -14.18 -10.83
N LYS A 134 21.59 -15.09 -9.90
CA LYS A 134 22.31 -15.19 -8.63
C LYS A 134 23.83 -15.24 -8.88
N ASP A 135 24.56 -14.41 -8.14
CA ASP A 135 26.02 -14.21 -8.18
C ASP A 135 26.58 -13.69 -9.53
N CYS A 136 25.73 -13.17 -10.43
CA CYS A 136 26.14 -12.65 -11.74
C CYS A 136 25.96 -11.13 -11.88
N GLY A 137 25.38 -10.46 -10.88
CA GLY A 137 25.03 -9.04 -10.93
C GLY A 137 23.65 -8.77 -11.56
N ALA A 138 23.17 -7.54 -11.37
CA ALA A 138 21.92 -7.04 -11.94
C ALA A 138 22.19 -6.19 -13.19
N PHE A 139 21.25 -6.21 -14.14
CA PHE A 139 21.36 -5.53 -15.42
C PHE A 139 20.06 -4.78 -15.77
N LEU A 140 20.18 -3.67 -16.50
CA LEU A 140 19.09 -2.97 -17.17
C LEU A 140 19.42 -2.90 -18.66
N ASN A 141 18.62 -3.57 -19.50
CA ASN A 141 18.87 -3.67 -20.95
C ASN A 141 20.34 -4.06 -21.23
N ASP A 142 20.77 -5.17 -20.63
CA ASP A 142 22.11 -5.77 -20.73
C ASP A 142 23.27 -4.93 -20.17
N ARG A 143 22.98 -3.75 -19.60
CA ARG A 143 23.98 -2.93 -18.91
C ARG A 143 23.96 -3.23 -17.43
N LYS A 144 25.11 -3.59 -16.88
CA LYS A 144 25.26 -3.83 -15.44
C LYS A 144 24.86 -2.58 -14.65
N ILE A 145 24.05 -2.77 -13.62
CA ILE A 145 23.58 -1.72 -12.71
C ILE A 145 24.11 -1.98 -11.30
N SER A 146 24.10 -0.92 -10.50
CA SER A 146 24.42 -0.98 -9.07
C SER A 146 23.56 0.04 -8.34
N CYS A 147 23.18 -0.25 -7.10
CA CYS A 147 22.41 0.69 -6.31
C CYS A 147 23.21 1.97 -5.97
N SER A 148 22.51 2.99 -5.44
CA SER A 148 23.15 4.27 -5.10
C SER A 148 24.19 4.10 -3.98
N LYS A 149 25.11 5.06 -3.81
CA LYS A 149 26.01 5.09 -2.65
C LYS A 149 25.57 6.10 -1.58
N THR A 150 24.32 6.54 -1.63
CA THR A 150 23.80 7.56 -0.72
C THR A 150 23.70 7.00 0.69
N THR A 151 24.14 7.79 1.67
CA THR A 151 24.16 7.39 3.09
C THR A 151 23.18 8.16 3.97
N HIS A 152 22.52 9.19 3.43
CA HIS A 152 21.64 10.07 4.18
C HIS A 152 20.28 10.24 3.50
N LEU A 153 19.21 10.04 4.27
CA LEU A 153 17.83 10.06 3.77
C LEU A 153 17.49 11.37 3.06
N LYS A 154 17.99 12.51 3.56
CA LYS A 154 17.80 13.86 2.98
C LYS A 154 18.26 14.02 1.54
N LYS A 155 19.12 13.12 1.06
CA LYS A 155 19.61 13.11 -0.33
C LYS A 155 18.85 12.13 -1.22
N CYS A 156 18.03 11.25 -0.64
CA CYS A 156 17.33 10.17 -1.33
C CYS A 156 16.04 10.66 -2.00
N LEU A 157 15.71 10.04 -3.14
CA LEU A 157 14.33 9.89 -3.56
C LEU A 157 13.79 8.62 -2.92
N PHE A 158 12.72 8.73 -2.14
CA PHE A 158 12.12 7.61 -1.43
C PHE A 158 10.93 7.08 -2.23
N LEU A 159 10.95 5.80 -2.58
CA LEU A 159 9.87 5.14 -3.31
C LEU A 159 9.02 4.39 -2.30
N THR A 160 7.70 4.58 -2.38
CA THR A 160 6.73 3.95 -1.48
C THR A 160 5.40 3.86 -2.19
N GLU A 161 4.54 2.93 -1.79
CA GLU A 161 3.16 2.87 -2.26
C GLU A 161 2.18 3.18 -1.14
N ARG A 162 0.95 3.57 -1.52
CA ARG A 162 -0.09 3.99 -0.56
C ARG A 162 -0.70 2.83 0.21
N GLY A 163 -0.58 1.61 -0.31
CA GLY A 163 -1.41 0.47 0.07
C GLY A 163 -2.88 0.68 -0.30
N GLY A 164 -3.63 -0.41 -0.47
CA GLY A 164 -5.08 -0.35 -0.79
C GLY A 164 -5.94 0.26 0.33
N SER A 165 -5.44 0.26 1.57
CA SER A 165 -6.10 0.89 2.73
C SER A 165 -5.31 2.13 3.16
N LEU A 166 -5.91 3.31 2.96
CA LEU A 166 -5.44 4.55 3.55
C LEU A 166 -5.70 4.50 5.06
N THR A 167 -4.66 4.32 5.84
CA THR A 167 -4.71 4.69 7.26
C THR A 167 -4.10 6.08 7.42
N ASP A 168 -4.58 6.82 8.40
CA ASP A 168 -3.97 8.11 8.76
C ASP A 168 -2.49 7.94 9.13
N GLN A 169 -2.09 6.74 9.59
CA GLN A 169 -0.72 6.39 9.93
C GLN A 169 0.17 6.12 8.71
N SER A 170 -0.29 5.39 7.70
CA SER A 170 0.48 5.22 6.45
C SER A 170 0.66 6.57 5.74
N THR A 171 -0.38 7.39 5.74
CA THR A 171 -0.36 8.77 5.24
C THR A 171 0.64 9.63 6.01
N LYS A 172 0.64 9.55 7.35
CA LYS A 172 1.56 10.28 8.20
C LYS A 172 3.00 9.82 8.03
N TYR A 173 3.25 8.52 7.94
CA TYR A 173 4.58 7.97 7.65
C TYR A 173 5.10 8.53 6.33
N ILE A 174 4.30 8.48 5.26
CA ILE A 174 4.66 9.08 3.97
C ILE A 174 4.94 10.58 4.12
N MET A 175 4.09 11.32 4.84
CA MET A 175 4.30 12.76 5.07
C MET A 175 5.57 13.05 5.88
N ASP A 176 5.88 12.25 6.89
CA ASP A 176 7.08 12.46 7.72
C ASP A 176 8.35 12.06 6.96
N MET A 177 8.32 10.94 6.24
CA MET A 177 9.38 10.58 5.29
C MET A 177 9.58 11.65 4.22
N SER A 178 8.53 12.32 3.76
CA SER A 178 8.62 13.37 2.74
C SER A 178 9.42 14.60 3.21
N LYS A 179 9.43 14.86 4.53
CA LYS A 179 10.20 15.94 5.15
C LYS A 179 11.66 15.57 5.33
N GLU A 180 11.95 14.28 5.46
CA GLU A 180 13.29 13.76 5.73
C GLU A 180 14.04 13.32 4.47
N CYS A 181 13.35 13.17 3.33
CA CYS A 181 13.98 12.87 2.04
C CYS A 181 13.88 14.02 1.05
N ARG A 182 14.59 13.92 -0.08
CA ARG A 182 14.54 14.95 -1.15
C ARG A 182 13.20 14.95 -1.88
N GLY A 183 12.48 13.83 -1.85
CA GLY A 183 11.16 13.72 -2.41
C GLY A 183 10.69 12.27 -2.46
N ILE A 184 9.38 12.10 -2.50
CA ILE A 184 8.74 10.80 -2.58
C ILE A 184 8.27 10.51 -4.01
N ARG A 185 8.29 9.24 -4.39
CA ARG A 185 7.60 8.71 -5.57
C ARG A 185 6.68 7.58 -5.14
N MET A 186 5.48 7.59 -5.70
CA MET A 186 4.49 6.52 -5.61
C MET A 186 4.13 6.24 -7.04
N LEU A 187 4.72 5.18 -7.60
CA LEU A 187 4.64 4.90 -9.02
C LEU A 187 3.46 4.00 -9.35
N GLY A 188 2.87 3.33 -8.36
CA GLY A 188 1.77 2.39 -8.52
C GLY A 188 2.22 1.03 -9.03
N SER A 189 3.49 0.65 -8.85
CA SER A 189 4.05 -0.66 -9.21
C SER A 189 5.16 -1.03 -8.23
N ALA A 190 4.98 -2.14 -7.53
CA ALA A 190 5.87 -2.58 -6.46
C ALA A 190 7.20 -3.11 -7.03
N ALA A 191 7.14 -3.96 -8.05
CA ALA A 191 8.30 -4.55 -8.69
C ALA A 191 9.17 -3.45 -9.34
N LEU A 192 8.57 -2.47 -10.06
CA LEU A 192 9.36 -1.37 -10.63
C LEU A 192 9.99 -0.49 -9.57
N ASN A 193 9.32 -0.25 -8.45
CA ASN A 193 9.94 0.50 -7.35
C ASN A 193 11.22 -0.18 -6.86
N LEU A 194 11.19 -1.51 -6.66
CA LEU A 194 12.37 -2.29 -6.25
C LEU A 194 13.47 -2.24 -7.33
N ALA A 195 13.09 -2.44 -8.60
CA ALA A 195 14.03 -2.36 -9.73
C ALA A 195 14.71 -0.98 -9.85
N TYR A 196 13.97 0.11 -9.60
CA TYR A 196 14.54 1.46 -9.64
C TYR A 196 15.49 1.78 -8.49
N VAL A 197 15.27 1.18 -7.30
CA VAL A 197 16.24 1.27 -6.20
C VAL A 197 17.53 0.55 -6.58
N ALA A 198 17.43 -0.64 -7.18
CA ALA A 198 18.58 -1.42 -7.65
C ALA A 198 19.38 -0.69 -8.74
N ALA A 199 18.70 0.01 -9.64
CA ALA A 199 19.32 0.58 -10.81
C ALA A 199 20.10 1.88 -10.59
N ALA A 200 20.10 2.42 -9.36
CA ALA A 200 20.49 3.79 -9.05
C ALA A 200 20.07 4.72 -10.19
N MET A 201 18.83 5.18 -10.18
CA MET A 201 18.43 6.32 -11.01
C MET A 201 19.12 7.58 -10.48
N GLY A 202 20.45 7.60 -10.54
CA GLY A 202 21.26 8.77 -10.36
C GLY A 202 20.74 9.83 -11.31
N ARG A 203 20.85 11.09 -10.90
CA ARG A 203 20.69 12.19 -11.83
C ARG A 203 21.53 11.83 -13.05
N GLY A 204 20.90 11.66 -14.21
CA GLY A 204 21.66 11.58 -15.45
C GLY A 204 22.64 12.74 -15.39
N LYS A 205 23.94 12.45 -15.57
CA LYS A 205 25.02 13.44 -15.39
C LYS A 205 24.54 14.76 -16.00
N PRO A 206 24.60 15.92 -15.32
CA PRO A 206 24.18 17.16 -15.95
C PRO A 206 24.86 17.27 -17.32
N LEU A 207 24.17 17.85 -18.31
CA LEU A 207 24.79 18.09 -19.60
C LEU A 207 26.11 18.85 -19.35
N THR A 208 27.20 18.32 -19.88
CA THR A 208 28.48 19.03 -19.94
C THR A 208 28.33 20.26 -20.83
N ASP A 209 29.21 21.24 -20.69
CA ASP A 209 29.14 22.44 -21.55
C ASP A 209 29.36 22.08 -23.03
N PHE A 210 30.16 21.04 -23.31
CA PHE A 210 30.29 20.49 -24.65
C PHE A 210 28.98 19.88 -25.17
N GLU A 211 28.31 19.02 -24.41
CA GLU A 211 27.01 18.46 -24.81
C GLU A 211 25.94 19.55 -24.97
N LYS A 212 25.94 20.59 -24.12
CA LYS A 212 25.06 21.76 -24.27
C LYS A 212 25.30 22.47 -25.60
N SER A 213 26.57 22.74 -25.94
CA SER A 213 26.96 23.36 -27.21
C SER A 213 26.57 22.50 -28.42
N GLN A 214 26.76 21.17 -28.33
CA GLN A 214 26.32 20.25 -29.39
C GLN A 214 24.80 20.25 -29.55
N ILE A 215 24.03 20.29 -28.45
CA ILE A 215 22.56 20.40 -28.53
C ILE A 215 22.15 21.71 -29.20
N MET A 216 22.79 22.83 -28.85
CA MET A 216 22.48 24.12 -29.48
C MET A 216 22.81 24.10 -30.97
N ALA A 217 24.00 23.64 -31.37
CA ALA A 217 24.43 23.58 -32.77
C ALA A 217 23.49 22.71 -33.63
N LEU A 218 23.20 21.49 -33.17
CA LEU A 218 22.30 20.59 -33.89
C LEU A 218 20.84 21.10 -33.91
N LYS A 219 20.44 21.89 -32.91
CA LYS A 219 19.13 22.54 -32.92
C LYS A 219 19.05 23.66 -33.95
N THR A 220 20.12 24.43 -34.13
CA THR A 220 20.24 25.46 -35.19
C THR A 220 20.16 24.86 -36.59
N GLU A 221 20.65 23.63 -36.77
CA GLU A 221 20.48 22.84 -38.01
C GLU A 221 19.08 22.21 -38.16
N ASN A 222 18.09 22.63 -37.36
CA ASN A 222 16.72 22.10 -37.35
C ASN A 222 16.63 20.58 -37.12
N LYS A 223 17.61 19.95 -36.47
CA LYS A 223 17.53 18.51 -36.16
C LYS A 223 16.46 18.26 -35.09
N SER A 224 15.78 17.11 -35.21
CA SER A 224 14.75 16.70 -34.25
C SER A 224 15.36 16.35 -32.89
N HIS A 225 14.61 16.52 -31.80
CA HIS A 225 15.09 16.18 -30.45
C HIS A 225 15.50 14.70 -30.33
N LYS A 226 14.86 13.81 -31.11
CA LYS A 226 15.21 12.39 -31.20
C LYS A 226 16.57 12.18 -31.86
N TYR A 227 16.84 12.89 -32.96
CA TYR A 227 18.13 12.84 -33.64
C TYR A 227 19.26 13.34 -32.73
N ILE A 228 19.07 14.52 -32.11
CA ILE A 228 20.06 15.13 -31.21
C ILE A 228 20.39 14.16 -30.07
N ALA A 229 19.37 13.62 -29.40
CA ALA A 229 19.53 12.65 -28.32
C ALA A 229 20.32 11.40 -28.72
N LYS A 230 20.09 10.88 -29.92
CA LYS A 230 20.83 9.73 -30.47
C LYS A 230 22.31 10.08 -30.68
N GLN A 231 22.59 11.26 -31.24
CA GLN A 231 23.97 11.72 -31.51
C GLN A 231 24.79 11.87 -30.22
N ILE A 232 24.24 12.55 -29.21
CA ILE A 232 24.96 12.77 -27.94
C ILE A 232 24.84 11.61 -26.94
N LYS A 233 24.16 10.52 -27.32
CA LYS A 233 23.90 9.34 -26.48
C LYS A 233 23.21 9.69 -25.15
N ARG A 234 22.28 10.66 -25.17
CA ARG A 234 21.49 11.09 -24.01
C ARG A 234 20.01 10.84 -24.25
N SER A 235 19.20 10.96 -23.18
CA SER A 235 17.75 10.81 -23.33
C SER A 235 17.15 12.03 -24.03
N ARG A 236 16.13 11.78 -24.87
CA ARG A 236 15.33 12.83 -25.54
C ARG A 236 14.79 13.87 -24.54
N ASN A 237 14.42 13.42 -23.34
CA ASN A 237 13.86 14.29 -22.30
C ASN A 237 14.88 15.29 -21.75
N VAL A 238 16.16 14.91 -21.63
CA VAL A 238 17.23 15.83 -21.19
C VAL A 238 17.47 16.91 -22.25
N VAL A 239 17.54 16.52 -23.52
CA VAL A 239 17.65 17.43 -24.67
C VAL A 239 16.48 18.40 -24.71
N SER A 240 15.24 17.88 -24.60
CA SER A 240 14.03 18.70 -24.62
C SER A 240 14.02 19.72 -23.47
N ARG A 241 14.31 19.30 -22.24
CA ARG A 241 14.32 20.19 -21.06
C ARG A 241 15.33 21.32 -21.20
N PHE A 242 16.52 21.02 -21.69
CA PHE A 242 17.55 22.04 -21.91
C PHE A 242 17.12 23.05 -22.97
N ILE A 243 16.57 22.60 -24.11
CA ILE A 243 16.09 23.48 -25.18
C ILE A 243 14.96 24.41 -24.72
N HIS A 244 14.04 23.92 -23.87
CA HIS A 244 12.89 24.72 -23.43
C HIS A 244 13.26 25.76 -22.36
N ASN A 245 14.30 25.51 -21.56
CA ASN A 245 14.69 26.44 -20.50
C ASN A 245 16.18 26.30 -20.15
N PRO A 246 17.08 26.88 -20.97
CA PRO A 246 18.53 26.71 -20.82
C PRO A 246 19.08 27.33 -19.53
N GLU A 247 18.56 28.50 -19.14
CA GLU A 247 19.13 29.34 -18.06
C GLU A 247 18.82 28.83 -16.63
N SER A 248 17.72 28.09 -16.48
CA SER A 248 17.29 27.54 -15.18
C SER A 248 17.55 26.05 -15.03
N TYR A 249 18.15 25.39 -16.04
CA TYR A 249 18.48 23.97 -16.00
C TYR A 249 19.40 23.64 -14.81
N GLY A 250 18.84 23.04 -13.75
CA GLY A 250 19.60 22.50 -12.60
C GLY A 250 19.46 23.22 -11.23
N LYS A 251 18.61 24.25 -11.08
CA LYS A 251 18.45 25.01 -9.80
C LYS A 251 17.26 24.50 -8.92
N SER A 252 17.30 24.62 -7.57
CA SER A 252 16.26 24.14 -6.58
C SER A 252 15.63 25.26 -5.72
N LYS A 253 14.45 25.05 -5.09
CA LYS A 253 13.69 26.01 -4.20
C LYS A 253 13.71 25.62 -2.68
N SER A 254 13.43 26.57 -1.77
CA SER A 254 13.61 26.50 -0.28
C SER A 254 12.38 26.09 0.58
N PRO A 255 12.58 25.55 1.83
CA PRO A 255 11.52 25.03 2.71
C PRO A 255 10.93 26.08 3.68
N GLY A 256 9.66 25.90 4.09
CA GLY A 256 8.82 26.90 4.79
C GLY A 256 8.89 26.96 6.34
N ARG A 257 7.76 27.36 6.96
CA ARG A 257 7.62 27.92 8.33
C ARG A 257 7.89 26.94 9.52
N PRO A 258 8.44 27.40 10.67
CA PRO A 258 8.70 26.59 11.88
C PRO A 258 7.45 26.05 12.61
N LYS A 259 7.63 24.99 13.42
CA LYS A 259 6.56 24.30 14.19
C LYS A 259 6.27 24.96 15.55
N LYS A 260 5.00 24.94 16.00
CA LYS A 260 4.51 25.52 17.27
C LYS A 260 4.72 24.68 18.55
N LEU A 261 4.84 23.34 18.47
CA LEU A 261 4.97 22.46 19.65
C LEU A 261 6.38 21.91 19.83
N THR A 262 6.97 22.16 21.00
CA THR A 262 8.26 21.59 21.42
C THR A 262 8.15 20.11 21.79
N SER A 263 9.27 19.40 21.84
CA SER A 263 9.31 17.98 22.26
C SER A 263 8.91 17.79 23.74
N ARG A 264 9.22 18.76 24.61
CA ARG A 264 8.89 18.73 26.04
C ARG A 264 7.39 18.86 26.27
N THR A 265 6.75 19.80 25.57
CA THR A 265 5.30 20.02 25.64
C THR A 265 4.54 18.78 25.18
N LYS A 266 4.99 18.13 24.09
CA LYS A 266 4.42 16.86 23.63
C LYS A 266 4.50 15.79 24.70
N SER A 267 5.63 15.70 25.41
CA SER A 267 5.84 14.69 26.46
C SER A 267 4.88 14.86 27.64
N HIS A 268 4.54 16.10 27.99
CA HIS A 268 3.63 16.42 29.09
C HIS A 268 2.18 16.05 28.77
N ILE A 269 1.71 16.38 27.56
CA ILE A 269 0.35 16.05 27.08
C ILE A 269 0.02 14.56 27.27
N ILE A 270 1.01 13.70 27.04
CA ILE A 270 0.84 12.25 27.09
C ILE A 270 0.69 11.74 28.51
N ARG A 271 1.55 12.25 29.41
CA ARG A 271 1.55 11.82 30.80
C ARG A 271 0.20 12.10 31.44
N GLU A 272 -0.36 13.28 31.19
CA GLU A 272 -1.70 13.64 31.63
C GLU A 272 -2.77 12.75 30.99
N ALA A 273 -2.68 12.48 29.68
CA ALA A 273 -3.63 11.62 28.99
C ALA A 273 -3.60 10.16 29.49
N LEU A 274 -2.42 9.64 29.83
CA LEU A 274 -2.24 8.28 30.33
C LEU A 274 -2.81 8.08 31.74
N SER A 275 -2.99 9.16 32.51
CA SER A 275 -3.65 9.09 33.82
C SER A 275 -5.13 8.69 33.72
N GLY A 276 -5.76 8.92 32.56
CA GLY A 276 -7.19 8.71 32.34
C GLY A 276 -8.10 9.70 33.09
N GLN A 277 -7.54 10.65 33.85
CA GLN A 277 -8.30 11.59 34.68
C GLN A 277 -8.74 12.85 33.93
N TYR A 278 -8.04 13.20 32.85
CA TYR A 278 -8.20 14.48 32.16
C TYR A 278 -8.58 14.27 30.69
N THR A 279 -9.57 15.02 30.22
CA THR A 279 -9.92 15.05 28.80
C THR A 279 -8.86 15.82 28.00
N ALA A 280 -8.84 15.66 26.67
CA ALA A 280 -7.93 16.43 25.82
C ALA A 280 -8.10 17.96 25.95
N ARG A 281 -9.29 18.41 26.37
CA ARG A 281 -9.58 19.81 26.65
C ARG A 281 -8.97 20.25 27.97
N ASP A 282 -9.11 19.43 29.02
CA ASP A 282 -8.52 19.69 30.33
C ASP A 282 -6.99 19.74 30.22
N ILE A 283 -6.39 18.83 29.44
CA ILE A 283 -4.94 18.82 29.18
C ILE A 283 -4.46 20.07 28.42
N MET A 284 -5.26 20.54 27.45
CA MET A 284 -4.93 21.76 26.70
C MET A 284 -4.96 23.00 27.60
N GLN A 285 -5.93 23.08 28.51
CA GLN A 285 -6.11 24.18 29.45
C GLN A 285 -5.03 24.15 30.55
N ASN A 286 -4.81 22.98 31.17
CA ASN A 286 -3.83 22.80 32.24
C ASN A 286 -2.37 23.04 31.78
N LEU A 287 -2.09 22.86 30.49
CA LEU A 287 -0.76 23.08 29.91
C LEU A 287 -0.62 24.40 29.13
N GLU A 288 -1.65 25.26 29.14
CA GLU A 288 -1.65 26.59 28.51
C GLU A 288 -1.17 26.59 27.04
N LEU A 289 -1.67 25.65 26.22
CA LEU A 289 -1.15 25.43 24.87
C LEU A 289 -1.79 26.36 23.82
N ASP A 290 -0.98 27.17 23.11
CA ASP A 290 -1.40 27.93 21.91
C ASP A 290 -1.53 27.04 20.65
N VAL A 291 -2.39 26.02 20.74
CA VAL A 291 -2.73 25.13 19.63
C VAL A 291 -4.22 24.80 19.66
N LYS A 292 -4.75 24.33 18.52
CA LYS A 292 -6.15 23.87 18.48
C LYS A 292 -6.32 22.59 19.31
N LEU A 293 -7.50 22.37 19.88
CA LEU A 293 -7.86 21.13 20.60
C LEU A 293 -7.53 19.86 19.81
N ARG A 294 -7.79 19.87 18.48
CA ARG A 294 -7.44 18.76 17.58
C ARG A 294 -5.94 18.45 17.58
N THR A 295 -5.07 19.43 17.76
CA THR A 295 -3.63 19.22 17.86
C THR A 295 -3.25 18.46 19.12
N VAL A 296 -3.94 18.67 20.24
CA VAL A 296 -3.77 17.90 21.48
C VAL A 296 -4.34 16.49 21.33
N GLN A 297 -5.56 16.37 20.77
CA GLN A 297 -6.18 15.07 20.46
C GLN A 297 -5.28 14.21 19.57
N GLN A 298 -4.73 14.76 18.48
CA GLN A 298 -3.79 14.07 17.60
C GLN A 298 -2.51 13.61 18.30
N LYS A 299 -2.10 14.27 19.39
CA LYS A 299 -0.97 13.79 20.21
C LYS A 299 -1.40 12.65 21.11
N ILE A 300 -2.55 12.75 21.75
CA ILE A 300 -3.10 11.67 22.57
C ILE A 300 -3.35 10.42 21.72
N GLU A 301 -4.04 10.56 20.59
CA GLU A 301 -4.25 9.53 19.55
C GLU A 301 -2.91 8.87 19.18
N PHE A 302 -1.91 9.66 18.79
CA PHE A 302 -0.59 9.14 18.41
C PHE A 302 0.10 8.33 19.52
N PHE A 303 -0.01 8.73 20.78
CA PHE A 303 0.62 8.00 21.88
C PHE A 303 -0.19 6.81 22.36
N PHE A 304 -1.51 6.87 22.24
CA PHE A 304 -2.39 5.74 22.43
C PHE A 304 -2.08 4.63 21.42
N THR A 305 -1.98 4.98 20.13
CA THR A 305 -1.49 4.10 19.07
C THR A 305 -0.16 3.47 19.49
N ARG A 306 0.76 4.30 20.01
CA ARG A 306 2.04 3.82 20.51
C ARG A 306 1.98 2.85 21.69
N LYS A 307 0.97 2.90 22.55
CA LYS A 307 0.85 1.98 23.69
C LYS A 307 0.24 0.63 23.26
N TYR A 308 -0.86 0.66 22.52
CA TYR A 308 -1.64 -0.54 22.23
C TYR A 308 -1.27 -1.20 20.91
N VAL A 309 -0.77 -0.43 19.96
CA VAL A 309 -0.37 -0.95 18.66
C VAL A 309 1.14 -1.24 18.62
N ASP A 310 1.96 -0.54 19.42
CA ASP A 310 3.42 -0.70 19.42
C ASP A 310 4.03 -1.65 20.44
N LEU A 311 3.39 -1.89 21.57
CA LEU A 311 3.96 -2.72 22.65
C LEU A 311 3.45 -4.17 22.66
N GLY A 312 2.95 -4.66 21.52
CA GLY A 312 2.66 -6.08 21.33
C GLY A 312 1.33 -6.57 21.90
N THR A 313 0.26 -5.76 21.88
CA THR A 313 -1.09 -6.27 22.16
C THR A 313 -1.42 -7.38 21.18
N ASN A 314 -1.79 -8.54 21.71
CA ASN A 314 -2.28 -9.65 20.91
C ASN A 314 -3.68 -9.33 20.36
N TRP A 315 -3.78 -8.54 19.29
CA TRP A 315 -4.98 -8.34 18.47
C TRP A 315 -5.76 -9.62 18.06
N ASN A 316 -5.15 -10.82 18.04
CA ASN A 316 -5.93 -12.06 17.81
C ASN A 316 -6.72 -12.46 19.06
N SER A 317 -6.33 -11.92 20.21
CA SER A 317 -7.11 -11.94 21.44
C SER A 317 -7.85 -10.63 21.67
N VAL A 318 -8.25 -9.89 20.63
CA VAL A 318 -9.08 -8.67 20.75
C VAL A 318 -10.36 -8.83 19.94
N ILE A 319 -11.50 -8.56 20.57
CA ILE A 319 -12.81 -8.42 19.92
C ILE A 319 -13.09 -6.93 19.75
N PHE A 320 -13.59 -6.57 18.56
CA PHE A 320 -14.01 -5.21 18.24
C PHE A 320 -15.54 -5.16 18.17
N SER A 321 -16.14 -4.14 18.77
CA SER A 321 -17.56 -3.82 18.60
C SER A 321 -17.73 -2.36 18.22
N ASP A 322 -18.64 -2.08 17.30
CA ASP A 322 -19.03 -0.73 16.91
C ASP A 322 -20.35 -0.79 16.14
N GLU A 323 -21.06 0.32 16.10
CA GLU A 323 -22.35 0.44 15.43
C GLU A 323 -22.21 1.23 14.12
N LYS A 324 -22.73 0.68 13.02
CA LYS A 324 -22.83 1.40 11.74
C LYS A 324 -24.26 1.68 11.34
N LYS A 325 -24.56 2.96 11.11
CA LYS A 325 -25.81 3.37 10.46
C LYS A 325 -25.71 3.18 8.94
N LEU A 326 -26.73 2.54 8.37
CA LEU A 326 -26.95 2.41 6.92
C LEU A 326 -28.36 2.94 6.61
N ASN A 327 -28.46 3.86 5.65
CA ASN A 327 -29.72 4.50 5.27
C ASN A 327 -30.36 3.84 4.04
N LEU A 328 -31.66 4.09 3.82
CA LEU A 328 -32.39 3.58 2.66
C LEU A 328 -31.98 4.25 1.34
N ASP A 329 -31.57 5.51 1.41
CA ASP A 329 -31.28 6.40 0.29
C ASP A 329 -29.80 6.44 -0.13
N GLY A 330 -28.93 5.75 0.61
CA GLY A 330 -27.52 5.59 0.25
C GLY A 330 -26.54 5.71 1.43
N PRO A 331 -25.23 5.59 1.16
CA PRO A 331 -24.20 5.76 2.17
C PRO A 331 -24.04 7.24 2.56
N ASP A 332 -23.48 7.47 3.73
CA ASP A 332 -23.03 8.81 4.12
C ASP A 332 -21.80 9.22 3.27
N GLY A 333 -21.99 9.96 2.17
CA GLY A 333 -20.91 10.66 1.43
C GLY A 333 -20.87 10.48 -0.10
N PHE A 334 -20.50 11.58 -0.79
CA PHE A 334 -20.30 11.85 -2.23
C PHE A 334 -21.17 11.11 -3.26
N GLN A 335 -22.24 11.80 -3.70
CA GLN A 335 -22.72 11.75 -5.08
C GLN A 335 -21.98 12.83 -5.89
N PHE A 336 -21.02 12.48 -6.75
CA PHE A 336 -20.47 13.45 -7.70
C PHE A 336 -21.52 13.72 -8.79
N TYR A 337 -21.70 14.98 -9.17
CA TYR A 337 -22.53 15.36 -10.31
C TYR A 337 -21.82 16.39 -11.20
N TRP A 338 -22.06 16.32 -12.49
CA TRP A 338 -21.60 17.34 -13.44
C TRP A 338 -22.41 18.63 -13.23
N HIS A 339 -21.74 19.72 -12.88
CA HIS A 339 -22.37 21.00 -12.56
C HIS A 339 -22.14 22.03 -13.68
N ASP A 340 -23.24 22.57 -14.23
CA ASP A 340 -23.23 23.72 -15.14
C ASP A 340 -22.97 25.01 -14.33
N LEU A 341 -21.85 25.68 -14.62
CA LEU A 341 -21.35 26.86 -13.91
C LEU A 341 -22.32 28.07 -13.91
N ARG A 342 -23.38 28.04 -14.72
CA ARG A 342 -24.41 29.09 -14.79
C ARG A 342 -25.52 28.91 -13.74
N LYS A 343 -25.57 27.77 -13.06
CA LYS A 343 -26.59 27.47 -12.03
C LYS A 343 -25.97 27.58 -10.63
N LYS A 344 -26.80 27.77 -9.60
CA LYS A 344 -26.31 27.76 -8.21
C LYS A 344 -25.77 26.36 -7.86
N ILE A 345 -24.65 26.33 -7.14
CA ILE A 345 -24.05 25.11 -6.59
C ILE A 345 -24.99 24.52 -5.55
N GLU A 346 -25.25 23.22 -5.65
CA GLU A 346 -25.92 22.46 -4.59
C GLU A 346 -24.86 22.00 -3.59
N VAL A 347 -25.11 22.23 -2.30
CA VAL A 347 -24.14 21.95 -1.23
C VAL A 347 -24.55 20.67 -0.50
N TYR A 348 -23.67 19.67 -0.51
CA TYR A 348 -23.83 18.41 0.22
C TYR A 348 -22.69 18.23 1.23
N SER A 349 -22.99 17.68 2.42
CA SER A 349 -22.08 17.58 3.59
C SER A 349 -21.07 16.41 3.49
N THR A 350 -19.91 16.52 4.18
CA THR A 350 -18.74 15.59 4.15
C THR A 350 -18.45 14.94 5.52
N ARG A 351 -18.04 13.64 5.61
CA ARG A 351 -17.33 12.97 6.76
C ARG A 351 -16.48 11.74 6.34
N GLN A 352 -15.57 11.29 7.23
CA GLN A 352 -14.32 10.53 7.02
C GLN A 352 -14.42 8.98 7.20
N ASN A 353 -13.43 8.19 6.71
CA ASN A 353 -13.34 6.71 6.72
C ASN A 353 -12.06 6.16 7.43
N GLY A 354 -12.08 4.95 8.02
CA GLY A 354 -10.99 4.35 8.84
C GLY A 354 -10.85 2.80 8.78
N GLY A 355 -9.79 2.26 9.45
CA GLY A 355 -9.02 0.97 9.38
C GLY A 355 -9.69 -0.42 9.63
N GLY A 356 -8.97 -1.57 9.45
CA GLY A 356 -9.56 -2.91 9.13
C GLY A 356 -9.30 -4.11 10.06
N SER A 357 -10.25 -5.06 10.10
CA SER A 357 -10.40 -6.18 11.05
C SER A 357 -10.07 -7.57 10.47
N LYS A 358 -9.89 -8.59 11.33
CA LYS A 358 -9.37 -9.93 10.96
C LYS A 358 -10.38 -11.10 10.94
N SER A 359 -11.58 -10.93 11.50
CA SER A 359 -12.67 -11.94 11.44
C SER A 359 -14.03 -11.27 11.66
N LYS A 360 -15.12 -11.88 11.16
CA LYS A 360 -16.50 -11.39 11.32
C LYS A 360 -17.34 -12.30 12.22
N SER A 361 -18.11 -11.71 13.14
CA SER A 361 -19.19 -12.37 13.90
C SER A 361 -20.54 -12.19 13.19
N LYS A 362 -21.63 -12.69 13.76
CA LYS A 362 -22.99 -12.38 13.27
C LYS A 362 -23.30 -10.89 13.50
N LEU A 363 -23.97 -10.25 12.53
CA LEU A 363 -24.47 -8.89 12.70
C LEU A 363 -25.72 -8.86 13.57
N ALA A 364 -25.77 -7.92 14.50
CA ALA A 364 -27.00 -7.53 15.20
C ALA A 364 -27.67 -6.37 14.46
N ILE A 365 -28.97 -6.51 14.17
CA ILE A 365 -29.76 -5.43 13.57
C ILE A 365 -30.44 -4.64 14.70
N LEU A 366 -30.06 -3.37 14.83
CA LEU A 366 -30.50 -2.50 15.92
C LEU A 366 -31.70 -1.65 15.53
N ASN A 367 -32.65 -1.46 16.45
CA ASN A 367 -33.84 -0.64 16.28
C ASN A 367 -33.69 0.70 17.00
N GLY A 368 -33.54 1.80 16.25
CA GLY A 368 -33.46 3.14 16.84
C GLY A 368 -32.16 3.39 17.61
N ASN A 369 -32.17 4.36 18.51
CA ASN A 369 -31.02 4.66 19.37
C ASN A 369 -30.96 3.63 20.50
N GLN A 370 -29.79 3.06 20.75
CA GLN A 370 -29.59 2.16 21.87
C GLN A 370 -29.41 2.92 23.19
N ASN A 371 -29.95 2.37 24.26
CA ASN A 371 -29.56 2.71 25.63
C ASN A 371 -28.56 1.66 26.17
N SER A 372 -28.11 1.84 27.41
CA SER A 372 -27.14 0.93 28.05
C SER A 372 -27.66 -0.51 28.23
N GLU A 373 -28.96 -0.72 28.43
CA GLU A 373 -29.57 -2.05 28.57
C GLU A 373 -29.65 -2.77 27.22
N ASP A 374 -30.08 -2.06 26.18
CA ASP A 374 -30.10 -2.59 24.80
C ASP A 374 -28.70 -2.99 24.34
N TYR A 375 -27.68 -2.20 24.71
CA TYR A 375 -26.29 -2.49 24.41
C TYR A 375 -25.82 -3.76 25.12
N ILE A 376 -26.05 -3.89 26.44
CA ILE A 376 -25.72 -5.10 27.21
C ILE A 376 -26.37 -6.34 26.59
N PHE A 377 -27.66 -6.26 26.25
CA PHE A 377 -28.39 -7.35 25.60
C PHE A 377 -27.77 -7.73 24.24
N THR A 378 -27.38 -6.73 23.44
CA THR A 378 -26.75 -6.98 22.13
C THR A 378 -25.42 -7.71 22.29
N LEU A 379 -24.59 -7.27 23.25
CA LEU A 379 -23.32 -7.93 23.52
C LEU A 379 -23.52 -9.36 24.04
N SER A 380 -24.48 -9.58 24.94
CA SER A 380 -24.74 -10.92 25.46
C SER A 380 -25.23 -11.86 24.36
N GLU A 381 -26.18 -11.47 23.53
CA GLU A 381 -26.77 -12.38 22.54
C GLU A 381 -25.84 -12.69 21.36
N PHE A 382 -25.05 -11.70 20.90
CA PHE A 382 -24.30 -11.82 19.64
C PHE A 382 -22.80 -12.04 19.83
N LEU A 383 -22.25 -11.79 21.01
CA LEU A 383 -20.82 -11.92 21.29
C LEU A 383 -20.49 -12.96 22.38
N LEU A 384 -21.48 -13.57 23.05
CA LEU A 384 -21.23 -14.73 23.91
C LEU A 384 -20.99 -16.02 23.08
N PRO A 385 -19.97 -16.83 23.41
CA PRO A 385 -19.09 -16.78 24.59
C PRO A 385 -17.71 -16.13 24.34
N LEU A 386 -17.55 -15.34 23.27
CA LEU A 386 -16.24 -14.88 22.80
C LEU A 386 -15.57 -13.89 23.78
N TRP A 387 -16.33 -13.06 24.49
CA TRP A 387 -15.81 -11.99 25.34
C TRP A 387 -15.09 -12.45 26.63
N TYR A 388 -15.13 -13.75 26.98
CA TYR A 388 -14.46 -14.29 28.18
C TYR A 388 -13.00 -14.65 27.95
N LYS A 389 -12.57 -14.75 26.68
CA LYS A 389 -11.22 -15.22 26.32
C LYS A 389 -10.33 -14.11 25.76
N LEU A 390 -10.90 -12.95 25.44
CA LEU A 390 -10.28 -11.93 24.62
C LEU A 390 -10.45 -10.55 25.27
N HIS A 391 -9.50 -9.65 25.02
CA HIS A 391 -9.65 -8.23 25.30
C HIS A 391 -10.80 -7.65 24.46
N PHE A 392 -11.56 -6.74 25.05
CA PHE A 392 -12.72 -6.13 24.40
C PHE A 392 -12.43 -4.67 24.04
N GLN A 393 -12.59 -4.32 22.77
CA GLN A 393 -12.45 -2.95 22.29
C GLN A 393 -13.82 -2.41 21.89
N GLN A 394 -14.18 -1.29 22.51
CA GLN A 394 -15.33 -0.45 22.18
C GLN A 394 -14.86 1.02 22.12
N ASP A 395 -15.63 1.89 21.49
CA ASP A 395 -15.39 3.32 21.57
C ASP A 395 -15.89 3.90 22.93
N ASN A 396 -15.57 5.16 23.22
CA ASN A 396 -16.00 5.80 24.47
C ASN A 396 -17.34 6.55 24.32
N ALA A 397 -18.32 6.01 23.57
CA ALA A 397 -19.66 6.59 23.52
C ALA A 397 -20.29 6.66 24.93
N PRO A 398 -21.24 7.59 25.17
CA PRO A 398 -21.91 7.72 26.47
C PRO A 398 -22.56 6.42 26.96
N ILE A 399 -23.09 5.59 26.05
CA ILE A 399 -23.66 4.28 26.40
C ILE A 399 -22.60 3.29 26.89
N HIS A 400 -21.44 3.24 26.24
CA HIS A 400 -20.31 2.35 26.53
C HIS A 400 -19.63 2.66 27.87
N THR A 401 -19.66 3.91 28.28
CA THR A 401 -19.03 4.39 29.52
C THR A 401 -20.00 4.54 30.70
N SER A 402 -21.26 4.16 30.50
CA SER A 402 -22.31 4.19 31.53
C SER A 402 -21.99 3.27 32.71
N GLY A 403 -22.49 3.62 33.89
CA GLY A 403 -22.29 2.81 35.11
C GLY A 403 -22.79 1.36 34.93
N LYS A 404 -23.95 1.19 34.29
CA LYS A 404 -24.53 -0.14 34.01
C LYS A 404 -23.62 -1.02 33.15
N VAL A 405 -23.04 -0.48 32.08
CA VAL A 405 -22.13 -1.24 31.20
C VAL A 405 -20.83 -1.59 31.92
N LYS A 406 -20.27 -0.64 32.70
CA LYS A 406 -19.07 -0.91 33.51
C LYS A 406 -19.31 -2.02 34.54
N THR A 407 -20.42 -1.97 35.29
CA THR A 407 -20.78 -3.01 36.26
C THR A 407 -20.97 -4.36 35.57
N CYS A 408 -21.65 -4.41 34.42
CA CYS A 408 -21.82 -5.64 33.66
C CYS A 408 -20.46 -6.23 33.23
N PHE A 409 -19.53 -5.42 32.73
CA PHE A 409 -18.19 -5.88 32.37
C PHE A 409 -17.35 -6.32 33.56
N GLU A 410 -17.47 -5.66 34.70
CA GLU A 410 -16.83 -6.08 35.95
C GLU A 410 -17.39 -7.44 36.42
N GLU A 411 -18.71 -7.61 36.47
CA GLU A 411 -19.38 -8.87 36.84
C GLU A 411 -18.98 -10.04 35.94
N HIS A 412 -18.83 -9.78 34.63
CA HIS A 412 -18.46 -10.81 33.64
C HIS A 412 -16.94 -10.90 33.40
N SER A 413 -16.13 -10.18 34.18
CA SER A 413 -14.66 -10.17 34.07
C SER A 413 -14.14 -9.83 32.65
N VAL A 414 -14.82 -8.93 31.95
CA VAL A 414 -14.45 -8.50 30.59
C VAL A 414 -13.28 -7.53 30.65
N ASN A 415 -12.19 -7.85 29.94
CA ASN A 415 -11.01 -7.00 29.88
C ASN A 415 -11.16 -5.91 28.82
N VAL A 416 -11.75 -4.77 29.20
CA VAL A 416 -11.96 -3.64 28.29
C VAL A 416 -10.68 -2.86 28.06
N MET A 417 -10.31 -2.67 26.79
CA MET A 417 -9.20 -1.82 26.42
C MET A 417 -9.53 -0.36 26.72
N ASN A 418 -8.59 0.36 27.34
CA ASN A 418 -8.63 1.82 27.30
C ASN A 418 -8.58 2.24 25.82
N TRP A 419 -9.38 3.20 25.38
CA TRP A 419 -9.45 3.68 24.00
C TRP A 419 -9.59 5.21 23.96
N PRO A 420 -9.01 5.95 23.00
CA PRO A 420 -9.14 7.39 22.96
C PRO A 420 -10.50 7.78 22.35
N SER A 421 -11.15 8.77 22.96
CA SER A 421 -12.44 9.26 22.48
C SER A 421 -12.31 9.95 21.11
N LYS A 422 -13.29 9.74 20.23
CA LYS A 422 -13.39 10.34 18.89
C LYS A 422 -12.23 9.98 17.95
N SER A 423 -11.81 8.72 17.99
CA SER A 423 -10.72 8.19 17.16
C SER A 423 -11.18 7.01 16.29
N PRO A 424 -12.14 7.23 15.37
CA PRO A 424 -12.64 6.17 14.48
C PRO A 424 -11.56 5.66 13.51
N ASP A 425 -10.54 6.48 13.24
CA ASP A 425 -9.36 6.13 12.46
C ASP A 425 -8.54 4.99 13.08
N LEU A 426 -8.65 4.83 14.40
CA LEU A 426 -7.98 3.76 15.13
C LEU A 426 -8.83 2.48 15.20
N ASN A 427 -10.14 2.55 14.96
CA ASN A 427 -11.06 1.42 15.16
C ASN A 427 -11.03 0.46 13.95
N PRO A 428 -10.50 -0.76 14.09
CA PRO A 428 -10.35 -1.70 12.97
C PRO A 428 -11.66 -2.18 12.35
N ILE A 429 -12.80 -2.02 13.01
CA ILE A 429 -14.09 -2.44 12.44
C ILE A 429 -14.63 -1.42 11.40
N GLU A 430 -14.14 -0.18 11.41
CA GLU A 430 -14.63 0.88 10.52
C GLU A 430 -14.32 0.65 9.02
N ASN A 431 -13.24 -0.05 8.67
CA ASN A 431 -12.98 -0.42 7.26
C ASN A 431 -13.93 -1.53 6.85
N LEU A 432 -14.24 -2.46 7.77
CA LEU A 432 -15.17 -3.53 7.46
C LEU A 432 -16.55 -2.92 7.19
N TRP A 433 -16.94 -1.90 7.95
CA TRP A 433 -18.08 -1.04 7.65
C TRP A 433 -17.95 -0.33 6.30
N GLY A 434 -16.78 0.21 5.97
CA GLY A 434 -16.52 0.83 4.67
C GLY A 434 -16.60 -0.14 3.49
N ILE A 435 -16.18 -1.39 3.65
CA ILE A 435 -16.30 -2.46 2.64
C ILE A 435 -17.76 -2.85 2.48
N LEU A 436 -18.44 -3.14 3.60
CA LEU A 436 -19.84 -3.53 3.62
C LEU A 436 -20.72 -2.45 2.99
N ALA A 437 -20.56 -1.19 3.39
CA ALA A 437 -21.34 -0.07 2.85
C ALA A 437 -21.16 0.07 1.33
N ARG A 438 -19.92 -0.02 0.83
CA ARG A 438 -19.67 0.02 -0.62
C ARG A 438 -20.32 -1.14 -1.35
N SER A 439 -20.33 -2.34 -0.75
CA SER A 439 -21.01 -3.49 -1.32
C SER A 439 -22.53 -3.25 -1.33
N VAL A 440 -23.14 -2.94 -0.18
CA VAL A 440 -24.58 -2.71 -0.02
C VAL A 440 -25.11 -1.68 -1.01
N TYR A 441 -24.41 -0.55 -1.19
CA TYR A 441 -24.83 0.53 -2.08
C TYR A 441 -24.22 0.47 -3.48
N LYS A 442 -23.58 -0.65 -3.85
CA LYS A 442 -22.98 -0.84 -5.18
C LYS A 442 -23.99 -0.47 -6.27
N ASN A 443 -23.52 0.25 -7.29
CA ASN A 443 -24.33 0.77 -8.40
C ASN A 443 -25.43 1.76 -8.01
N GLY A 444 -25.26 2.49 -6.89
CA GLY A 444 -26.24 3.49 -6.45
C GLY A 444 -27.55 2.87 -5.97
N ARG A 445 -27.50 1.63 -5.45
CA ARG A 445 -28.66 0.94 -4.88
C ARG A 445 -29.32 1.81 -3.80
N GLN A 446 -30.64 1.95 -3.90
CA GLN A 446 -31.51 2.53 -2.88
C GLN A 446 -32.61 1.53 -2.54
N PHE A 447 -33.16 1.64 -1.33
CA PHE A 447 -34.05 0.66 -0.77
C PHE A 447 -35.39 1.29 -0.41
N LYS A 448 -36.49 0.60 -0.68
CA LYS A 448 -37.83 1.14 -0.42
C LYS A 448 -38.23 1.03 1.05
N ASN A 449 -37.72 0.00 1.72
CA ASN A 449 -38.03 -0.29 3.11
C ASN A 449 -36.84 -0.97 3.79
N ARG A 450 -36.94 -1.05 5.13
CA ARG A 450 -35.88 -1.55 5.99
C ARG A 450 -35.59 -3.02 5.80
N ASP A 451 -36.58 -3.85 5.49
CA ASP A 451 -36.42 -5.28 5.30
C ASP A 451 -35.54 -5.58 4.09
N GLN A 452 -35.77 -4.86 2.98
CA GLN A 452 -34.97 -4.97 1.76
C GLN A 452 -33.51 -4.58 2.02
N LEU A 453 -33.28 -3.46 2.73
CA LEU A 453 -31.93 -3.03 3.11
C LEU A 453 -31.26 -4.08 4.00
N THR A 454 -31.99 -4.60 5.00
CA THR A 454 -31.48 -5.59 5.96
C THR A 454 -31.06 -6.89 5.27
N GLN A 455 -31.88 -7.40 4.36
CA GLN A 455 -31.57 -8.61 3.61
C GLN A 455 -30.29 -8.44 2.78
N ILE A 456 -30.09 -7.29 2.14
CA ILE A 456 -28.87 -7.01 1.39
C ILE A 456 -27.67 -6.85 2.32
N ILE A 457 -27.80 -6.15 3.44
CA ILE A 457 -26.71 -6.05 4.44
C ILE A 457 -26.23 -7.42 4.87
N LEU A 458 -27.15 -8.33 5.25
CA LEU A 458 -26.81 -9.68 5.68
C LEU A 458 -26.17 -10.49 4.55
N THR A 459 -26.69 -10.38 3.32
CA THR A 459 -26.14 -11.08 2.15
C THR A 459 -24.71 -10.61 1.84
N GLU A 460 -24.50 -9.29 1.78
CA GLU A 460 -23.19 -8.70 1.50
C GLU A 460 -22.20 -8.98 2.62
N TRP A 461 -22.65 -8.97 3.88
CA TRP A 461 -21.84 -9.38 5.03
C TRP A 461 -21.37 -10.83 4.89
N GLU A 462 -22.25 -11.73 4.43
CA GLU A 462 -21.87 -13.13 4.19
C GLU A 462 -20.84 -13.28 3.07
N ASN A 463 -20.99 -12.49 2.00
CA ASN A 463 -20.13 -12.51 0.82
C ASN A 463 -18.75 -11.88 0.99
N ILE A 464 -18.47 -11.17 2.10
CA ILE A 464 -17.11 -10.69 2.41
C ILE A 464 -16.23 -11.92 2.70
N HIS A 465 -15.55 -12.41 1.65
CA HIS A 465 -14.65 -13.55 1.72
C HIS A 465 -13.39 -13.21 2.53
N LYS A 466 -12.82 -14.19 3.25
CA LYS A 466 -11.59 -14.01 4.04
C LYS A 466 -10.43 -13.47 3.18
N ASP A 467 -10.41 -13.82 1.90
CA ASP A 467 -9.34 -13.48 0.95
C ASP A 467 -9.31 -12.00 0.55
N VAL A 468 -10.39 -11.24 0.72
CA VAL A 468 -10.39 -9.78 0.49
C VAL A 468 -9.41 -9.08 1.43
N ILE A 469 -9.10 -9.70 2.57
CA ILE A 469 -8.13 -9.24 3.55
C ILE A 469 -6.75 -9.90 3.29
N GLU A 470 -6.71 -11.12 2.77
CA GLU A 470 -5.46 -11.84 2.47
C GLU A 470 -4.78 -11.40 1.17
N LYS A 471 -5.51 -10.89 0.17
CA LYS A 471 -4.99 -10.32 -1.09
C LYS A 471 -4.51 -8.86 -0.94
N MET A 472 -4.65 -8.27 0.25
CA MET A 472 -4.18 -6.91 0.51
C MET A 472 -2.73 -6.89 0.97
N GLY A 473 -1.85 -6.24 0.19
CA GLY A 473 -0.44 -6.04 0.51
C GLY A 473 0.48 -6.61 -0.57
N LEU A 474 1.79 -6.59 -0.31
CA LEU A 474 2.76 -7.20 -1.22
C LEU A 474 2.72 -8.73 -1.10
N HIS A 475 2.76 -9.43 -2.22
CA HIS A 475 2.90 -10.87 -2.31
C HIS A 475 4.25 -11.25 -2.92
N ILE A 476 4.57 -12.56 -2.89
CA ILE A 476 5.83 -13.06 -3.41
C ILE A 476 6.05 -12.69 -4.89
N TRP A 477 4.99 -12.62 -5.69
CA TRP A 477 5.07 -12.29 -7.11
C TRP A 477 5.43 -10.81 -7.37
N ASP A 478 5.03 -9.90 -6.47
CA ASP A 478 5.49 -8.50 -6.46
C ASP A 478 6.98 -8.34 -6.09
N MET A 479 7.50 -9.24 -5.22
CA MET A 479 8.77 -9.02 -4.52
C MET A 479 9.91 -9.90 -5.00
N ALA A 480 9.68 -11.14 -5.44
CA ALA A 480 10.72 -12.14 -5.68
C ALA A 480 11.73 -11.69 -6.73
N ALA A 481 11.25 -11.16 -7.86
CA ALA A 481 12.13 -10.66 -8.92
C ALA A 481 12.92 -9.44 -8.43
N GLY A 482 12.24 -8.50 -7.76
CA GLY A 482 12.85 -7.29 -7.21
C GLY A 482 13.92 -7.59 -6.16
N TYR A 483 13.69 -8.58 -5.30
CA TYR A 483 14.63 -9.03 -4.27
C TYR A 483 15.96 -9.46 -4.86
N LEU A 484 15.96 -10.34 -5.87
CA LEU A 484 17.21 -10.79 -6.49
C LEU A 484 17.90 -9.64 -7.22
N ILE A 485 17.16 -8.82 -7.96
CA ILE A 485 17.71 -7.65 -8.67
C ILE A 485 18.37 -6.67 -7.68
N LEU A 486 17.75 -6.43 -6.52
CA LEU A 486 18.32 -5.60 -5.46
C LEU A 486 19.60 -6.20 -4.90
N LYS A 487 19.59 -7.47 -4.51
CA LYS A 487 20.76 -8.16 -3.94
C LYS A 487 21.95 -8.12 -4.90
N GLU A 488 21.72 -8.45 -6.17
CA GLU A 488 22.74 -8.47 -7.21
C GLU A 488 23.24 -7.06 -7.63
N SER A 489 22.46 -6.00 -7.34
CA SER A 489 22.89 -4.61 -7.50
C SER A 489 23.72 -4.06 -6.33
N GLY A 490 23.88 -4.86 -5.25
CA GLY A 490 24.53 -4.46 -4.01
C GLY A 490 23.64 -3.65 -3.05
N ALA A 491 22.32 -3.64 -3.27
CA ALA A 491 21.38 -3.06 -2.32
C ALA A 491 21.19 -3.98 -1.09
N ILE A 492 20.78 -3.38 0.01
CA ILE A 492 20.45 -4.07 1.25
C ILE A 492 18.93 -4.20 1.30
N VAL A 493 18.47 -5.44 1.45
CA VAL A 493 17.04 -5.76 1.58
C VAL A 493 16.80 -6.31 2.99
N CYS A 494 15.81 -5.76 3.67
CA CYS A 494 15.43 -6.15 5.03
C CYS A 494 13.93 -5.93 5.22
N ASP A 495 13.39 -6.45 6.32
CA ASP A 495 12.08 -6.02 6.79
C ASP A 495 12.14 -4.54 7.22
N PRO A 496 11.07 -3.75 7.07
CA PRO A 496 11.05 -2.34 7.52
C PRO A 496 11.35 -2.13 9.01
N THR A 497 11.17 -3.15 9.86
CA THR A 497 11.60 -3.14 11.28
C THR A 497 13.10 -3.34 11.46
N GLY A 498 13.85 -3.63 10.40
CA GLY A 498 15.28 -3.95 10.43
C GLY A 498 15.59 -5.44 10.60
N LYS A 499 14.59 -6.30 10.84
CA LYS A 499 14.72 -7.76 10.83
C LYS A 499 15.22 -8.28 9.46
N PRO A 500 15.79 -9.49 9.39
CA PRO A 500 16.12 -10.14 8.12
C PRO A 500 14.91 -10.16 7.18
N PHE A 501 15.17 -9.98 5.87
CA PHE A 501 14.11 -10.07 4.87
C PHE A 501 13.63 -11.52 4.74
N ASP A 502 12.32 -11.72 4.86
CA ASP A 502 11.64 -12.96 4.49
C ASP A 502 10.83 -12.70 3.23
N LEU A 503 11.04 -13.51 2.20
CA LEU A 503 10.35 -13.35 0.91
C LEU A 503 8.85 -13.65 1.02
N MET A 504 8.45 -14.44 2.02
CA MET A 504 7.05 -14.69 2.35
C MET A 504 6.44 -13.57 3.19
N SER A 505 7.26 -12.68 3.74
CA SER A 505 6.76 -11.51 4.45
C SER A 505 6.22 -10.49 3.47
N ARG A 506 5.02 -9.96 3.73
CA ARG A 506 4.34 -8.97 2.88
C ARG A 506 4.96 -7.56 2.97
N ARG A 507 6.25 -7.46 3.32
CA ARG A 507 6.92 -6.21 3.67
C ARG A 507 8.36 -6.22 3.19
N VAL A 508 8.79 -5.09 2.63
CA VAL A 508 10.16 -4.94 2.16
C VAL A 508 10.65 -3.52 2.38
N LEU A 509 11.87 -3.40 2.89
CA LEU A 509 12.66 -2.19 2.87
C LEU A 509 13.93 -2.46 2.07
N ALA A 510 14.09 -1.72 0.98
CA ALA A 510 15.26 -1.76 0.12
C ALA A 510 16.03 -0.43 0.24
N VAL A 511 17.30 -0.52 0.61
CA VAL A 511 18.18 0.65 0.79
C VAL A 511 19.55 0.39 0.20
N CYS A 512 20.31 1.46 -0.03
CA CYS A 512 21.58 1.37 -0.73
C CYS A 512 22.81 1.49 0.19
N SER A 513 22.60 1.60 1.51
CA SER A 513 23.67 1.58 2.51
C SER A 513 23.16 1.19 3.89
N GLU A 514 24.04 0.64 4.73
CA GLU A 514 23.70 0.25 6.11
C GLU A 514 23.37 1.47 6.99
N GLN A 515 23.96 2.62 6.67
CA GLN A 515 23.63 3.88 7.34
C GLN A 515 22.19 4.30 7.04
N LEU A 516 21.73 4.20 5.79
CA LEU A 516 20.33 4.44 5.44
C LEU A 516 19.40 3.43 6.08
N LYS A 517 19.81 2.15 6.13
CA LYS A 517 19.04 1.12 6.85
C LYS A 517 18.80 1.58 8.28
N LYS A 518 19.84 1.89 9.04
CA LYS A 518 19.73 2.39 10.43
C LYS A 518 18.91 3.67 10.55
N GLU A 519 19.12 4.62 9.63
CA GLU A 519 18.38 5.90 9.63
C GLU A 519 16.88 5.67 9.40
N ILE A 520 16.52 4.80 8.45
CA ILE A 520 15.13 4.51 8.13
C ILE A 520 14.53 3.60 9.20
N THR A 521 15.15 2.49 9.58
CA THR A 521 14.59 1.55 10.57
C THR A 521 14.39 2.21 11.94
N SER A 522 15.30 3.06 12.42
CA SER A 522 15.07 3.82 13.67
C SER A 522 13.88 4.78 13.61
N ARG A 523 13.49 5.22 12.40
CA ARG A 523 12.28 6.02 12.17
C ARG A 523 11.09 5.11 11.96
N THR A 524 11.25 4.02 11.23
CA THR A 524 10.23 3.02 10.99
C THR A 524 9.83 2.35 12.29
N GLU A 525 10.73 2.13 13.26
CA GLU A 525 10.42 1.76 14.65
C GLU A 525 9.49 2.76 15.35
N MET A 526 9.41 4.02 14.89
CA MET A 526 8.39 5.00 15.35
C MET A 526 7.01 4.81 14.69
N TYR A 527 6.89 3.94 13.69
CA TYR A 527 5.67 3.67 12.90
C TYR A 527 5.37 2.16 12.65
N SER A 528 6.28 1.24 12.99
CA SER A 528 6.35 -0.16 12.54
C SER A 528 5.48 -1.11 13.33
N THR A 529 4.45 -0.54 13.88
CA THR A 529 3.69 -1.11 14.95
C THR A 529 2.26 -0.89 14.58
N ILE A 530 1.92 -1.52 13.46
CA ILE A 530 0.61 -2.04 13.11
C ILE A 530 0.91 -3.37 12.42
N ASN A 531 0.52 -4.47 13.08
CA ASN A 531 0.30 -5.84 12.60
C ASN A 531 1.46 -6.46 11.77
N TYR A 532 1.98 -7.64 12.09
CA TYR A 532 1.42 -8.93 11.68
C TYR A 532 2.18 -10.04 12.41
N TYR A 533 1.43 -11.05 12.83
CA TYR A 533 1.85 -12.19 13.62
C TYR A 533 2.88 -13.04 12.87
N GLU A 534 4.01 -13.30 13.51
CA GLU A 534 4.71 -14.58 13.36
C GLU A 534 3.73 -15.66 13.89
N ARG A 535 3.32 -16.61 13.03
CA ARG A 535 2.75 -17.86 13.52
C ARG A 535 3.94 -18.72 13.94
N GLU A 536 4.17 -18.86 15.24
CA GLU A 536 4.68 -20.12 15.76
C GLU A 536 3.50 -21.10 15.73
N ASP A 537 3.69 -22.16 14.94
CA ASP A 537 2.91 -23.39 14.69
C ASP A 537 1.44 -23.28 14.22
#